data_AF-A0A7M2A396-F1
#
_entry.id   AF-A0A7M2A396-F1
#
_cell.length_a   1.000
_cell.length_b   1.000
_cell.length_c   1.000
_cell.angle_alpha   90.00
_cell.angle_beta   90.00
_cell.angle_gamma   90.00
#
_symmetry.space_group_name_H-M   'P 1'
#
loop_
_entity.id
_entity.type
_entity.pdbx_description
1 polymer ?
#
loop_
_entity_poly.entity_id
_entity_poly.type
_entity_poly.pdbx_seq_one_letter_code
_entity_poly.pdbx_strand_id
1 'polypeptide(L)'
;MVAGAIVGLICGICYFVLGLMVYKKPPKKINGIYGYRTPRAMSNPELWEEAQRYSANLMMQFGVIITVFGILGFWFTDVQALVLSLFAVVFYTVRLFTKVEGRLKEMQRVQQQGQKKQGA
;
A
#
# COMPACT_ATOMS: atom_id res chain seq x y z
N MET A 1 16.76 16.20 19.54
CA MET A 1 17.71 15.49 18.67
C MET A 1 17.21 14.13 18.19
N VAL A 2 15.97 13.70 18.51
CA VAL A 2 15.48 12.35 18.12
C VAL A 2 14.03 12.36 17.61
N ALA A 3 13.34 13.49 17.65
CA ALA A 3 11.90 13.55 17.40
C ALA A 3 11.56 13.19 15.95
N GLY A 4 12.36 13.69 14.99
CA GLY A 4 12.15 13.43 13.56
C GLY A 4 12.33 11.95 13.19
N ALA A 5 13.33 11.29 13.77
CA ALA A 5 13.60 9.86 13.54
C ALA A 5 12.50 8.97 14.14
N ILE A 6 11.99 9.31 15.33
CA ILE A 6 10.90 8.57 15.98
C ILE A 6 9.62 8.62 15.14
N VAL A 7 9.31 9.75 14.50
CA VAL A 7 8.15 9.85 13.59
C VAL A 7 8.25 8.85 12.45
N GLY A 8 9.41 8.75 11.80
CA GLY A 8 9.64 7.77 10.72
C GLY A 8 9.46 6.32 11.18
N LEU A 9 9.97 5.98 12.37
CA LEU A 9 9.80 4.65 12.96
C LEU A 9 8.33 4.32 13.21
N ILE A 10 7.59 5.23 13.87
CA ILE A 10 6.17 5.04 14.17
C ILE A 10 5.39 4.87 12.87
N CYS A 11 5.59 5.76 11.89
CA CYS A 11 4.90 5.67 10.60
C CYS A 11 5.18 4.35 9.88
N GLY A 12 6.44 3.92 9.81
CA GLY A 12 6.81 2.66 9.15
C GLY A 12 6.23 1.43 9.84
N ILE A 13 6.30 1.37 11.17
CA ILE A 13 5.72 0.28 11.98
C ILE A 13 4.20 0.25 11.80
N CYS A 14 3.52 1.40 11.88
CA CYS A 14 2.08 1.47 11.65
C CYS A 14 1.73 0.98 10.23
N TYR A 15 2.47 1.40 9.21
CA TYR A 15 2.25 0.97 7.83
C TYR A 15 2.39 -0.56 7.68
N PHE A 16 3.43 -1.14 8.30
CA PHE A 16 3.64 -2.59 8.33
C PHE A 16 2.52 -3.33 9.05
N VAL A 17 2.14 -2.89 10.26
CA VAL A 17 1.11 -3.52 11.08
C VAL A 17 -0.25 -3.47 10.39
N LEU A 18 -0.60 -2.34 9.78
CA LEU A 18 -1.83 -2.21 9.00
C LEU A 18 -1.81 -3.16 7.79
N GLY A 19 -0.69 -3.23 7.07
CA GLY A 19 -0.50 -4.21 6.00
C GLY A 19 -0.70 -5.65 6.48
N LEU A 20 -0.10 -6.01 7.62
CA LEU A 20 -0.21 -7.32 8.23
C LEU A 20 -1.65 -7.65 8.67
N MET A 21 -2.38 -6.66 9.20
CA MET A 21 -3.78 -6.81 9.59
C MET A 21 -4.65 -7.12 8.38
N VAL A 22 -4.48 -6.37 7.28
CA VAL A 22 -5.21 -6.62 6.01
C VAL A 22 -4.78 -7.95 5.38
N TYR A 23 -3.50 -8.32 5.47
CA TYR A 23 -3.00 -9.61 4.99
C TYR A 23 -3.65 -10.79 5.72
N LYS A 24 -3.75 -10.72 7.06
CA LYS A 24 -4.32 -11.80 7.89
C LYS A 24 -5.84 -11.87 7.81
N LYS A 25 -6.51 -10.73 7.73
CA LYS A 25 -7.98 -10.64 7.70
C LYS A 25 -8.43 -9.67 6.60
N PRO A 26 -8.24 -10.03 5.32
CA PRO A 26 -8.67 -9.18 4.23
C PRO A 26 -10.21 -9.08 4.24
N PRO A 27 -10.77 -7.91 3.90
CA PRO A 27 -12.21 -7.80 3.76
C PRO A 27 -12.68 -8.70 2.61
N LYS A 28 -13.47 -9.74 2.92
CA LYS A 28 -13.92 -10.73 1.94
C LYS A 28 -15.01 -10.22 0.99
N LYS A 29 -15.71 -9.15 1.38
CA LYS A 29 -16.78 -8.53 0.61
C LYS A 29 -16.45 -7.07 0.38
N ILE A 30 -16.83 -6.58 -0.80
CA ILE A 30 -16.78 -5.16 -1.15
C ILE A 30 -17.58 -4.40 -0.09
N ASN A 31 -16.92 -3.44 0.57
CA ASN A 31 -17.52 -2.64 1.62
C ASN A 31 -16.95 -1.22 1.64
N GLY A 32 -17.65 -0.31 2.32
CA GLY A 32 -17.27 1.10 2.44
C GLY A 32 -16.49 1.46 3.70
N ILE A 33 -16.01 0.51 4.50
CA ILE A 33 -15.43 0.78 5.82
C ILE A 33 -13.91 0.69 5.80
N TYR A 34 -13.35 -0.41 5.30
CA TYR A 34 -11.90 -0.63 5.34
C TYR A 34 -11.39 -1.43 4.12
N GLY A 35 -10.08 -1.41 3.94
CA GLY A 35 -9.40 -2.01 2.79
C GLY A 35 -9.09 -1.01 1.68
N TYR A 36 -8.50 -1.53 0.60
CA TYR A 36 -8.15 -0.75 -0.59
C TYR A 36 -9.40 -0.54 -1.46
N ARG A 37 -9.90 0.70 -1.53
CA ARG A 37 -11.26 1.05 -2.01
C ARG A 37 -11.25 2.02 -3.18
N THR A 38 -10.49 1.73 -4.23
CA THR A 38 -10.59 2.50 -5.47
C THR A 38 -11.76 2.01 -6.32
N PRO A 39 -12.33 2.84 -7.22
CA PRO A 39 -13.45 2.43 -8.07
C PRO A 39 -13.16 1.16 -8.88
N ARG A 40 -11.92 0.98 -9.34
CA ARG A 40 -11.49 -0.23 -10.05
C ARG A 40 -11.49 -1.46 -9.14
N ALA A 41 -10.92 -1.35 -7.94
CA ALA A 41 -10.91 -2.44 -6.97
C ALA A 41 -12.33 -2.88 -6.58
N MET A 42 -13.28 -1.94 -6.49
CA MET A 42 -14.67 -2.23 -6.12
C MET A 42 -15.55 -2.67 -7.29
N SER A 43 -15.03 -2.75 -8.52
CA SER A 43 -15.85 -3.03 -9.71
C SER A 43 -16.27 -4.50 -9.84
N ASN A 44 -15.47 -5.44 -9.33
CA ASN A 44 -15.84 -6.86 -9.26
C ASN A 44 -15.13 -7.58 -8.10
N PRO A 45 -15.64 -8.75 -7.66
CA PRO A 45 -15.08 -9.48 -6.52
C PRO A 45 -13.62 -9.94 -6.71
N GLU A 46 -13.22 -10.32 -7.92
CA GLU A 46 -11.85 -10.79 -8.21
C GLU A 46 -10.83 -9.65 -8.07
N LEU A 47 -11.13 -8.47 -8.62
CA LEU A 47 -10.30 -7.27 -8.48
C LEU A 47 -10.28 -6.78 -7.04
N TRP A 48 -11.39 -6.92 -6.31
CA TRP A 48 -11.44 -6.59 -4.90
C TRP A 48 -10.47 -7.45 -4.10
N GLU A 49 -10.51 -8.78 -4.27
CA GLU A 49 -9.61 -9.71 -3.58
C GLU A 49 -8.14 -9.46 -3.93
N GLU A 50 -7.83 -9.27 -5.22
CA GLU A 50 -6.47 -8.92 -5.66
C GLU A 50 -6.01 -7.62 -5.00
N ALA A 51 -6.85 -6.59 -5.00
CA ALA A 51 -6.51 -5.29 -4.44
C ALA A 51 -6.10 -5.42 -2.97
N GLN A 52 -6.88 -6.15 -2.15
CA GLN A 52 -6.56 -6.34 -0.73
C GLN A 52 -5.26 -7.13 -0.55
N ARG A 53 -5.08 -8.24 -1.28
CA ARG A 53 -3.89 -9.09 -1.17
C ARG A 53 -2.63 -8.32 -1.58
N TYR A 54 -2.68 -7.64 -2.72
CA TYR A 54 -1.52 -6.96 -3.28
C TYR A 54 -1.20 -5.67 -2.52
N SER A 55 -2.21 -4.89 -2.12
CA SER A 55 -1.97 -3.69 -1.29
C SER A 55 -1.38 -4.07 0.07
N ALA A 56 -1.88 -5.12 0.73
CA ALA A 56 -1.36 -5.58 2.01
C ALA A 56 0.13 -5.96 1.93
N ASN A 57 0.52 -6.69 0.89
CA ASN A 57 1.91 -7.06 0.64
C ASN A 57 2.80 -5.82 0.41
N LEU A 58 2.34 -4.85 -0.38
CA LEU A 58 3.07 -3.61 -0.59
C LEU A 58 3.16 -2.77 0.69
N MET A 59 2.10 -2.73 1.50
CA MET A 59 2.12 -2.04 2.80
C MET A 59 3.17 -2.64 3.74
N MET A 60 3.24 -3.97 3.83
CA MET A 60 4.28 -4.62 4.64
C MET A 60 5.69 -4.28 4.10
N GLN A 61 5.93 -4.43 2.80
CA GLN A 61 7.25 -4.14 2.22
C GLN A 61 7.68 -2.68 2.39
N PHE A 62 6.80 -1.73 2.08
CA PHE A 62 7.09 -0.31 2.20
C PHE A 62 7.16 0.14 3.66
N GLY A 63 6.40 -0.48 4.56
CA GLY A 63 6.50 -0.22 6.00
C GLY A 63 7.89 -0.54 6.54
N VAL A 64 8.46 -1.69 6.17
CA VAL A 64 9.86 -2.03 6.52
C VAL A 64 10.83 -0.98 5.97
N ILE A 65 10.66 -0.57 4.71
CA ILE A 65 11.57 0.42 4.10
C ILE A 65 11.48 1.78 4.79
N ILE A 66 10.28 2.25 5.12
CA ILE A 66 10.07 3.50 5.87
C ILE A 66 10.69 3.39 7.27
N THR A 67 10.53 2.25 7.95
CA THR A 67 11.18 2.01 9.24
C THR A 67 12.70 2.09 9.13
N VAL A 68 13.31 1.52 8.08
CA VAL A 68 14.76 1.64 7.83
C VAL A 68 15.18 3.11 7.66
N PHE A 69 14.41 3.92 6.92
CA PHE A 69 14.67 5.37 6.85
C PHE A 69 14.55 6.07 8.20
N GLY A 70 13.59 5.66 9.05
CA GLY A 70 13.48 6.13 10.44
C GLY A 70 14.73 5.81 11.27
N ILE A 71 15.28 4.60 11.13
CA ILE A 71 16.55 4.20 11.78
C ILE A 71 17.72 5.04 11.25
N LEU A 72 17.82 5.24 9.94
CA LEU A 72 18.86 6.11 9.36
C LEU A 72 18.73 7.56 9.82
N GLY A 73 17.51 8.00 10.16
CA GLY A 73 17.20 9.31 10.71
C GLY A 73 18.01 9.70 11.96
N PHE A 74 18.51 8.72 12.73
CA PHE A 74 19.29 8.98 13.95
C PHE A 74 20.68 9.59 13.67
N TRP A 75 21.18 9.52 12.43
CA TRP A 75 22.43 10.16 12.02
C TRP A 75 22.26 11.58 11.47
N PHE A 76 21.04 12.10 11.44
CA PHE A 76 20.71 13.42 10.89
C PHE A 76 20.21 14.38 11.96
N THR A 77 20.11 15.67 11.61
CA THR A 77 19.40 16.64 12.46
C THR A 77 17.89 16.33 12.50
N ASP A 78 17.19 16.76 13.56
CA ASP A 78 15.75 16.50 13.73
C ASP A 78 14.92 16.92 12.50
N VAL A 79 15.22 18.08 11.93
CA VAL A 79 14.51 18.63 10.76
C VAL A 79 14.77 17.77 9.53
N GLN A 80 16.02 17.38 9.29
CA GLN A 80 16.39 16.51 8.16
C GLN A 80 15.72 15.13 8.28
N ALA A 81 15.75 14.52 9.47
CA ALA A 81 15.12 13.22 9.73
C ALA A 81 13.60 13.29 9.53
N LEU A 82 12.96 14.38 9.97
CA LEU A 82 11.53 14.61 9.77
C LEU A 82 11.19 14.76 8.28
N VAL A 83 11.92 15.59 7.54
CA VAL A 83 11.71 15.80 6.10
C VAL A 83 11.90 14.49 5.33
N LEU A 84 12.94 13.72 5.63
CA LEU A 84 13.19 12.40 5.03
C LEU A 84 12.02 11.44 5.29
N SER A 85 11.53 11.38 6.53
CA SER A 85 10.43 10.49 6.92
C SER A 85 9.12 10.86 6.23
N LEU A 86 8.78 12.15 6.19
CA LEU A 86 7.57 12.63 5.51
C LEU A 86 7.64 12.35 4.01
N PHE A 87 8.79 12.63 3.38
CA PHE A 87 9.01 12.32 1.98
C PHE A 87 8.85 10.83 1.70
N ALA A 88 9.47 9.96 2.50
CA ALA A 88 9.36 8.51 2.34
C ALA A 88 7.90 8.04 2.45
N VAL A 89 7.15 8.50 3.46
CA VAL A 89 5.74 8.12 3.63
C VAL A 89 4.88 8.52 2.43
N VAL A 90 5.02 9.77 1.96
CA VAL A 90 4.27 10.26 0.79
C VAL A 90 4.66 9.48 -0.47
N PHE A 91 5.96 9.35 -0.72
CA PHE A 91 6.49 8.63 -1.88
C PHE A 91 5.99 7.18 -1.95
N TYR A 92 6.12 6.43 -0.85
CA TYR A 92 5.69 5.04 -0.82
C TYR A 92 4.18 4.86 -0.85
N THR A 93 3.42 5.81 -0.31
CA THR A 93 1.95 5.80 -0.43
C THR A 93 1.53 5.98 -1.89
N VAL A 94 2.08 6.99 -2.59
CA VAL A 94 1.82 7.18 -4.02
C VAL A 94 2.27 5.95 -4.82
N ARG A 95 3.43 5.38 -4.47
CA ARG A 95 3.93 4.17 -5.14
C ARG A 95 3.00 2.98 -4.93
N LEU A 96 2.39 2.84 -3.76
CA LEU A 96 1.40 1.80 -3.48
C LEU A 96 0.19 1.95 -4.40
N PHE A 97 -0.43 3.13 -4.45
CA PHE A 97 -1.60 3.38 -5.30
C PHE A 97 -1.29 3.10 -6.78
N THR A 98 -0.16 3.61 -7.28
CA THR A 98 0.23 3.39 -8.69
C THR A 98 0.47 1.92 -9.00
N LYS A 99 1.11 1.15 -8.11
CA LYS A 99 1.32 -0.29 -8.31
C LYS A 99 0.00 -1.06 -8.30
N VAL A 100 -0.85 -0.82 -7.30
CA VAL A 100 -2.12 -1.54 -7.17
C VAL A 100 -3.03 -1.20 -8.35
N GLU A 101 -3.22 0.07 -8.69
CA GLU A 101 -4.04 0.45 -9.85
C GLU A 101 -3.48 -0.08 -11.17
N GLY A 102 -2.16 -0.09 -11.33
CA GLY A 102 -1.51 -0.70 -12.50
C GLY A 102 -1.86 -2.18 -12.63
N ARG A 103 -1.73 -2.94 -11.53
CA ARG A 103 -2.04 -4.38 -11.48
C ARG A 103 -3.51 -4.67 -11.77
N LEU A 104 -4.42 -3.92 -11.14
CA LEU A 104 -5.86 -4.08 -11.34
C LEU A 104 -6.27 -3.76 -12.78
N LYS A 105 -5.66 -2.73 -13.39
CA LYS A 105 -5.92 -2.36 -14.80
C LYS A 105 -5.51 -3.47 -15.77
N GLU A 106 -4.39 -4.14 -15.51
CA GLU A 106 -3.92 -5.28 -16.28
C GLU A 106 -4.90 -6.46 -16.18
N MET A 107 -5.28 -6.84 -14.96
CA MET A 107 -6.25 -7.93 -14.74
C MET A 107 -7.60 -7.65 -15.40
N GLN A 108 -8.12 -6.42 -15.28
CA GLN A 108 -9.37 -6.02 -15.90
C GLN A 108 -9.33 -6.14 -17.44
N ARG A 109 -8.19 -5.79 -18.06
CA ARG A 109 -8.00 -5.93 -19.52
C ARG A 109 -7.98 -7.40 -19.95
N VAL A 110 -7.30 -8.27 -19.19
CA VAL A 110 -7.24 -9.72 -19.47
C VAL A 110 -8.62 -10.35 -19.38
N GLN A 111 -9.40 -10.01 -18.34
CA GLN A 111 -10.79 -10.48 -18.18
C GLN A 111 -11.67 -10.07 -19.38
N GLN A 112 -11.57 -8.81 -19.84
CA GLN A 112 -12.33 -8.32 -20.98
C GLN A 112 -11.95 -9.01 -22.31
N GLN A 113 -10.67 -9.32 -22.52
CA GLN A 113 -10.21 -10.04 -23.70
C GLN A 113 -10.67 -11.50 -23.70
N GLY A 114 -10.66 -12.16 -22.53
CA GLY A 114 -11.16 -13.52 -22.38
C GLY A 114 -12.65 -13.63 -22.71
N GLN A 115 -13.47 -12.70 -22.21
CA GLN A 115 -14.91 -12.65 -22.50
C GLN A 115 -15.20 -12.43 -23.99
N LYS A 116 -14.45 -11.56 -24.67
CA LYS A 116 -14.60 -11.33 -26.12
C LYS A 116 -14.28 -12.57 -26.97
N LYS A 117 -13.33 -13.39 -26.54
CA LYS A 117 -12.95 -14.62 -27.26
C LYS A 117 -13.93 -15.78 -27.05
N GLN A 118 -14.67 -15.80 -25.95
CA GLN A 118 -15.66 -16.84 -25.66
C GLN A 118 -17.05 -16.54 -26.28
N GLY A 119 -17.32 -15.28 -26.60
CA GLY A 119 -18.57 -14.85 -27.25
C GLY A 119 -18.48 -14.66 -28.77
N ALA A 120 -17.36 -15.02 -29.40
CA ALA A 120 -17.14 -15.02 -30.85
C ALA A 120 -16.98 -16.47 -31.33
#